data_AF-A0A1H3N1B5-F1
#
_entry.id   AF-A0A1H3N1B5-F1
#
_cell.length_a   1.000
_cell.length_b   1.000
_cell.length_c   1.000
_cell.angle_alpha   90.00
_cell.angle_beta   90.00
_cell.angle_gamma   90.00
#
_symmetry.space_group_name_H-M   'P 1'
#
loop_
_entity.id
_entity.type
_entity.pdbx_description
1 polymer ?
#
loop_
_entity_poly.entity_id
_entity_poly.type
_entity_poly.pdbx_seq_one_letter_code
_entity_poly.pdbx_strand_id
1 'polypeptide(L)'
;MNSIIYTHFATPGASVSAGGLEVALHRLGAWLDAEQNTLGRLLAQAGRSQATGALAALDQLHLDPDAGIEDLRDLLEDARTCLEILLETLREIPSRCRLETAWGLSGPASFDTHLRWSAARLEDIIATLDRALAA
;
A
#
# COMPACT_ATOMS: atom_id res chain seq x y z
N MET A 1 13.54 5.62 6.52
CA MET A 1 13.38 7.04 6.17
C MET A 1 13.54 7.12 4.66
N ASN A 2 12.47 6.86 3.92
CA ASN A 2 12.38 7.20 2.51
C ASN A 2 11.53 8.46 2.46
N SER A 3 12.15 9.56 2.08
CA SER A 3 11.51 10.86 2.02
C SER A 3 10.84 10.95 0.66
N ILE A 4 9.52 10.76 0.59
CA ILE A 4 8.76 11.25 -0.57
C ILE A 4 8.95 12.77 -0.56
N ILE A 5 9.72 13.29 -1.52
CA ILE A 5 10.01 14.72 -1.61
C ILE A 5 8.73 15.43 -2.04
N TYR A 6 8.04 16.04 -1.08
CA TYR A 6 6.93 16.96 -1.31
C TYR A 6 7.47 18.30 -1.82
N THR A 7 7.56 18.47 -3.13
CA THR A 7 7.59 19.81 -3.72
C THR A 7 6.18 20.36 -3.74
N HIS A 8 5.95 21.39 -2.91
CA HIS A 8 4.70 22.14 -2.81
C HIS A 8 4.17 22.56 -4.20
N PHE A 9 2.97 22.09 -4.56
CA PHE A 9 2.17 22.70 -5.61
C PHE A 9 1.58 24.00 -5.09
N ALA A 10 2.03 25.13 -5.64
CA ALA A 10 1.36 26.41 -5.45
C ALA A 10 0.10 26.42 -6.33
N THR A 11 -1.07 26.43 -5.68
CA THR A 11 -2.39 26.47 -6.32
C THR A 11 -2.66 27.85 -6.96
N PRO A 12 -3.15 27.89 -8.20
CA PRO A 12 -4.36 28.67 -8.44
C PRO A 12 -5.32 27.93 -9.39
N GLY A 13 -6.38 27.36 -8.84
CA GLY A 13 -7.49 26.79 -9.62
C GLY A 13 -7.91 25.39 -9.20
N ALA A 14 -8.29 25.21 -7.93
CA ALA A 14 -8.84 23.95 -7.44
C ALA A 14 -10.16 23.63 -8.15
N SER A 15 -10.10 22.79 -9.19
CA SER A 15 -11.24 21.98 -9.58
C SER A 15 -11.42 20.91 -8.50
N VAL A 16 -12.67 20.68 -8.10
CA VAL A 16 -13.03 19.80 -6.98
C VAL A 16 -12.55 18.35 -7.19
N SER A 17 -12.28 17.92 -8.43
CA SER A 17 -11.76 16.60 -8.79
C SER A 17 -10.24 16.48 -8.54
N ALA A 18 -9.44 17.52 -8.82
CA ALA A 18 -7.99 17.52 -8.55
C ALA A 18 -7.67 17.34 -7.06
N GLY A 19 -8.49 17.93 -6.18
CA GLY A 19 -8.31 17.81 -4.73
C GLY A 19 -8.52 16.39 -4.20
N GLY A 20 -9.35 15.56 -4.86
CA GLY A 20 -9.58 14.17 -4.46
C GLY A 20 -8.36 13.28 -4.72
N LEU A 21 -7.76 13.40 -5.90
CA LEU A 21 -6.59 12.64 -6.31
C LEU A 21 -5.35 13.03 -5.50
N GLU A 22 -5.12 14.32 -5.23
CA GLU A 22 -4.01 14.79 -4.39
C GLU A 22 -4.12 14.26 -2.95
N VAL A 23 -5.33 14.27 -2.37
CA VAL A 23 -5.58 13.72 -1.02
C VAL A 23 -5.35 12.20 -1.00
N ALA A 24 -5.77 11.49 -2.05
CA ALA A 24 -5.54 10.06 -2.18
C ALA A 24 -4.05 9.73 -2.29
N LEU A 25 -3.30 10.47 -3.09
CA LEU A 25 -1.84 10.34 -3.19
C LEU A 25 -1.16 10.58 -1.84
N HIS A 26 -1.58 11.62 -1.11
CA HIS A 26 -1.02 11.92 0.21
C HIS A 26 -1.26 10.78 1.20
N ARG A 27 -2.48 10.24 1.22
CA ARG A 27 -2.83 9.09 2.06
C ARG A 27 -2.07 7.83 1.67
N LEU A 28 -1.88 7.58 0.38
CA LEU A 28 -1.10 6.45 -0.11
C LEU A 28 0.35 6.54 0.37
N GLY A 29 0.99 7.71 0.24
CA GLY A 29 2.36 7.92 0.74
C GLY A 29 2.47 7.69 2.25
N ALA A 30 1.56 8.28 3.03
CA ALA A 30 1.54 8.09 4.48
C ALA A 30 1.29 6.62 4.89
N TRP A 31 0.49 5.89 4.11
CA TRP A 31 0.25 4.46 4.31
C TRP A 31 1.51 3.64 4.00
N LEU A 32 2.20 3.92 2.89
CA LEU A 32 3.44 3.24 2.51
C LEU A 32 4.51 3.40 3.60
N ASP A 33 4.72 4.62 4.08
CA ASP A 33 5.67 4.91 5.16
C ASP A 33 5.36 4.12 6.45
N ALA A 34 4.08 3.92 6.75
CA ALA A 34 3.64 3.22 7.96
C ALA A 34 3.66 1.68 7.83
N GLU A 35 3.26 1.14 6.68
CA GLU A 35 2.98 -0.29 6.52
C GLU A 35 4.03 -1.07 5.71
N GLN A 36 4.85 -0.43 4.88
CA GLN A 36 5.79 -1.13 3.97
C GLN A 36 6.71 -2.10 4.72
N ASN A 37 7.32 -1.67 5.82
CA ASN A 37 8.19 -2.52 6.64
C ASN A 37 7.44 -3.69 7.30
N THR A 38 6.18 -3.46 7.70
CA THR A 38 5.35 -4.49 8.34
C THR A 38 4.91 -5.53 7.32
N LEU A 39 4.39 -5.10 6.17
CA LEU A 39 4.01 -5.97 5.06
C LEU A 39 5.20 -6.76 4.51
N GLY A 40 6.36 -6.11 4.33
CA GLY A 40 7.58 -6.79 3.89
C GLY A 40 7.98 -7.95 4.82
N ARG A 41 7.90 -7.73 6.14
CA ARG A 41 8.16 -8.81 7.13
C ARG A 41 7.10 -9.91 7.06
N LEU A 42 5.82 -9.56 6.95
CA LEU A 42 4.73 -10.55 6.86
C LEU A 42 4.87 -11.44 5.62
N LEU A 43 5.15 -10.84 4.46
CA LEU A 43 5.36 -11.58 3.21
C LEU A 43 6.60 -12.47 3.28
N ALA A 44 7.71 -11.98 3.84
CA ALA A 44 8.91 -12.79 4.04
C ALA A 44 8.64 -13.98 4.97
N GLN A 45 7.93 -13.74 6.07
CA GLN A 45 7.59 -14.76 7.06
C GLN A 45 6.60 -15.81 6.52
N ALA A 46 5.73 -15.41 5.58
CA ALA A 46 4.83 -16.32 4.87
C ALA A 46 5.48 -17.04 3.67
N GLY A 47 6.77 -16.80 3.39
CA GLY A 47 7.46 -17.35 2.21
C GLY A 47 6.96 -16.77 0.88
N ARG A 48 6.28 -15.62 0.90
CA ARG A 48 5.71 -14.92 -0.27
C ARG A 48 6.64 -13.80 -0.76
N SER A 49 7.95 -14.07 -0.82
CA SER A 49 8.95 -13.10 -1.27
C SER A 49 8.73 -12.62 -2.71
N GLN A 50 8.02 -13.38 -3.55
CA GLN A 50 7.69 -12.91 -4.90
C GLN A 50 6.73 -11.69 -4.87
N ALA A 51 5.87 -11.59 -3.84
CA ALA A 51 4.96 -10.47 -3.69
C ALA A 51 5.65 -9.19 -3.14
N THR A 52 6.90 -9.28 -2.68
CA THR A 52 7.67 -8.06 -2.37
C THR A 52 8.00 -7.25 -3.63
N GLY A 53 7.90 -7.85 -4.82
CA GLY A 53 7.99 -7.13 -6.09
C GLY A 53 6.90 -6.06 -6.23
N ALA A 54 5.67 -6.34 -5.80
CA ALA A 54 4.59 -5.36 -5.80
C ALA A 54 4.84 -4.22 -4.80
N LEU A 55 5.43 -4.52 -3.63
CA LEU A 55 5.87 -3.46 -2.69
C LEU A 55 7.01 -2.61 -3.27
N ALA A 56 7.94 -3.22 -4.00
CA ALA A 56 9.03 -2.50 -4.66
C ALA A 56 8.53 -1.62 -5.80
N ALA A 57 7.52 -2.07 -6.55
CA ALA A 57 6.85 -1.27 -7.57
C ALA A 57 6.18 -0.04 -6.95
N LEU A 58 5.49 -0.20 -5.82
CA LEU A 58 4.90 0.91 -5.07
C LEU A 58 5.94 1.92 -4.55
N ASP A 59 7.12 1.45 -4.10
CA ASP A 59 8.22 2.33 -3.65
C ASP A 59 8.88 3.11 -4.80
N GLN A 60 8.73 2.61 -6.04
CA GLN A 60 9.26 3.26 -7.24
C GLN A 60 8.25 4.21 -7.90
N LEU A 61 7.02 4.33 -7.39
CA LEU A 61 6.06 5.30 -7.89
C LEU A 61 6.58 6.71 -7.69
N HIS A 62 6.96 7.35 -8.80
CA HIS A 62 7.40 8.73 -8.84
C HIS A 62 6.50 9.48 -9.81
N LEU A 63 5.93 10.59 -9.33
CA LEU A 63 5.23 11.53 -10.17
C LEU A 63 6.24 12.54 -10.71
N ASP A 64 6.25 12.75 -12.02
CA ASP A 64 7.05 13.81 -12.64
C ASP A 64 6.57 15.18 -12.11
N PRO A 65 7.45 16.14 -11.79
CA PRO A 65 7.04 17.49 -11.39
C PRO A 65 6.15 18.21 -12.43
N ASP A 66 6.24 17.84 -13.71
CA ASP A 66 5.40 18.39 -14.78
C ASP A 66 4.16 17.52 -15.08
N ALA A 67 3.91 16.48 -14.27
CA ALA A 67 2.78 15.57 -14.43
C ALA A 67 1.43 16.28 -14.27
N GLY A 68 0.50 15.96 -15.17
CA GLY A 68 -0.87 16.45 -15.13
C GLY A 68 -1.79 15.58 -14.28
N ILE A 69 -3.08 15.94 -14.30
CA ILE A 69 -4.13 15.21 -13.58
C ILE A 69 -4.30 13.77 -14.12
N GLU A 70 -4.16 13.58 -15.44
CA GLU A 70 -4.25 12.23 -16.03
C GLU A 70 -3.08 11.35 -15.61
N ASP A 71 -1.85 11.88 -15.57
CA ASP A 71 -0.67 11.14 -15.09
C ASP A 71 -0.82 10.75 -13.62
N LEU A 72 -1.42 11.63 -12.80
CA LEU A 72 -1.75 11.33 -11.42
C LEU A 72 -2.81 10.23 -11.31
N ARG A 73 -3.82 10.25 -12.19
CA ARG A 73 -4.87 9.23 -12.23
C ARG A 73 -4.28 7.87 -12.60
N ASP A 74 -3.47 7.82 -13.65
CA ASP A 74 -2.78 6.61 -14.10
C ASP A 74 -1.86 6.05 -13.00
N LEU A 75 -1.10 6.93 -12.30
CA LEU A 75 -0.26 6.53 -11.18
C LEU A 75 -1.08 5.92 -10.02
N LEU A 76 -2.24 6.49 -9.71
CA LEU A 76 -3.11 5.95 -8.66
C LEU A 76 -3.81 4.65 -9.08
N GLU A 77 -4.10 4.46 -10.37
CA GLU A 77 -4.60 3.19 -10.94
C GLU A 77 -3.55 2.08 -10.88
N ASP A 78 -2.30 2.38 -11.21
CA ASP A 78 -1.17 1.45 -11.08
C ASP A 78 -0.94 1.08 -9.61
N ALA A 79 -0.97 2.07 -8.72
CA ALA A 79 -0.86 1.85 -7.28
C ALA A 79 -1.97 0.93 -6.75
N ARG A 80 -3.22 1.21 -7.16
CA ARG A 80 -4.40 0.41 -6.82
C ARG A 80 -4.22 -1.05 -7.25
N THR A 81 -3.78 -1.28 -8.49
CA THR A 81 -3.54 -2.62 -9.02
C THR A 81 -2.49 -3.37 -8.20
N CYS A 82 -1.39 -2.70 -7.84
CA CYS A 82 -0.36 -3.30 -6.99
C CYS A 82 -0.89 -3.66 -5.59
N LEU A 83 -1.73 -2.79 -5.01
CA LEU A 83 -2.37 -3.05 -3.71
C LEU A 83 -3.33 -4.23 -3.79
N GLU A 84 -4.15 -4.36 -4.85
CA GLU A 84 -5.04 -5.51 -5.02
C GLU A 84 -4.27 -6.83 -5.07
N ILE A 85 -3.16 -6.89 -5.82
CA ILE A 85 -2.27 -8.06 -5.86
C ILE A 85 -1.72 -8.41 -4.47
N LEU A 86 -1.34 -7.39 -3.70
CA LEU A 86 -0.89 -7.58 -2.31
C LEU A 86 -2.03 -8.12 -1.44
N LEU A 87 -3.25 -7.59 -1.57
CA LEU A 87 -4.42 -8.07 -0.82
C LEU A 87 -4.72 -9.54 -1.08
N GLU A 88 -4.75 -9.92 -2.36
CA GLU A 88 -4.96 -11.31 -2.77
C GLU A 88 -3.88 -12.21 -2.20
N THR A 89 -2.61 -11.79 -2.28
CA THR A 89 -1.50 -12.53 -1.68
C THR A 89 -1.70 -12.72 -0.17
N LEU A 90 -2.12 -11.67 0.57
CA LEU A 90 -2.36 -11.77 2.00
C LEU A 90 -3.53 -12.72 2.32
N ARG A 91 -4.58 -12.72 1.50
CA ARG A 91 -5.74 -13.62 1.64
C ARG A 91 -5.38 -15.08 1.37
N GLU A 92 -4.42 -15.35 0.49
CA GLU A 92 -3.89 -16.68 0.24
C GLU A 92 -3.01 -17.22 1.37
N ILE A 93 -2.55 -16.38 2.29
CA ILE A 93 -1.77 -16.84 3.44
C ILE A 93 -2.71 -17.63 4.35
N PRO A 94 -2.46 -18.92 4.59
CA PRO A 94 -3.29 -19.69 5.49
C PRO A 94 -3.33 -19.04 6.86
N SER A 95 -4.52 -18.74 7.38
CA SER A 95 -4.75 -18.26 8.76
C SER A 95 -4.21 -19.22 9.83
N ARG A 96 -3.84 -20.44 9.41
CA ARG A 96 -3.21 -21.49 10.23
C ARG A 96 -1.73 -21.69 9.95
N CYS A 97 -1.03 -20.75 9.31
CA CYS A 97 0.43 -20.70 9.35
C CYS A 97 0.87 -20.49 10.80
N ARG A 98 0.87 -21.57 11.58
CA ARG A 98 1.54 -21.63 12.87
C ARG A 98 2.98 -21.36 12.56
N LEU A 99 3.46 -20.21 13.00
CA LEU A 99 4.87 -20.08 13.32
C LEU A 99 5.13 -21.03 14.47
N GLU A 100 5.38 -22.29 14.10
CA GLU A 100 6.14 -23.16 14.97
C GLU A 100 7.48 -22.47 15.13
N THR A 101 7.72 -21.97 16.33
CA THR A 101 9.08 -21.67 16.75
C THR A 101 9.94 -22.93 16.50
N ALA A 102 11.27 -22.81 16.46
CA ALA A 102 12.17 -23.95 16.31
C ALA A 102 11.95 -25.09 17.36
N TRP A 103 11.07 -24.87 18.34
CA TRP A 103 10.69 -25.77 19.43
C TRP A 103 9.24 -26.28 19.35
N GLY A 104 8.51 -26.07 18.25
CA GLY A 104 7.13 -26.55 18.09
C GLY A 104 6.09 -25.85 19.00
N LEU A 105 6.50 -24.82 19.74
CA LEU A 105 5.60 -23.99 20.55
C LEU A 105 4.89 -23.00 19.65
N SER A 106 3.60 -22.77 19.94
CA SER A 106 2.84 -21.68 19.33
C SER A 106 3.59 -20.37 19.60
N GLY A 107 4.11 -19.75 18.55
CA GLY A 107 4.53 -18.36 18.63
C GLY A 107 3.36 -17.50 19.12
N PRO A 108 3.63 -16.35 19.76
CA PRO A 108 2.55 -15.48 20.23
C PRO A 108 1.62 -15.15 19.05
N ALA A 109 0.35 -14.86 19.35
CA ALA A 109 -0.73 -14.55 18.40
C ALA A 109 -0.48 -13.36 17.46
N SER A 110 0.77 -12.88 17.35
CA SER A 110 1.20 -11.69 16.62
C SER A 110 1.03 -11.84 15.11
N PHE A 111 1.36 -12.97 14.50
CA PHE A 111 1.36 -13.06 13.02
C PHE A 111 -0.03 -12.96 12.40
N ASP A 112 -1.00 -13.79 12.83
CA ASP A 112 -2.37 -13.74 12.31
C ASP A 112 -3.05 -12.40 12.63
N THR A 113 -2.76 -11.81 13.81
CA THR A 113 -3.25 -10.48 14.16
C THR A 113 -2.68 -9.40 13.24
N HIS A 114 -1.36 -9.41 13.00
CA HIS A 114 -0.70 -8.46 12.10
C HIS A 114 -1.17 -8.65 10.65
N LEU A 115 -1.34 -9.90 10.20
CA LEU A 115 -1.86 -10.22 8.88
C LEU A 115 -3.25 -9.62 8.67
N ARG A 116 -4.17 -9.85 9.62
CA ARG A 116 -5.54 -9.30 9.55
C ARG A 116 -5.55 -7.77 9.62
N TRP A 117 -4.72 -7.19 10.49
CA TRP A 117 -4.62 -5.75 10.62
C TRP A 117 -4.08 -5.09 9.35
N SER A 118 -3.00 -5.63 8.78
CA SER A 118 -2.44 -5.13 7.52
C SER A 118 -3.40 -5.35 6.35
N ALA A 119 -4.12 -6.48 6.28
CA ALA A 119 -5.15 -6.70 5.28
C ALA A 119 -6.28 -5.65 5.37
N ALA A 120 -6.78 -5.36 6.57
CA ALA A 120 -7.82 -4.36 6.78
C ALA A 120 -7.34 -2.94 6.41
N ARG A 121 -6.10 -2.57 6.76
CA ARG A 121 -5.50 -1.29 6.35
C ARG A 121 -5.30 -1.19 4.84
N LEU A 122 -5.02 -2.31 4.20
CA LEU A 122 -4.84 -2.38 2.77
C LEU A 122 -6.20 -2.26 2.02
N GLU A 123 -7.26 -2.85 2.57
CA GLU A 123 -8.63 -2.63 2.08
C GLU A 123 -9.08 -1.16 2.22
N ASP A 124 -8.75 -0.50 3.33
CA ASP A 124 -9.08 0.92 3.56
C ASP A 124 -8.40 1.86 2.55
N ILE A 125 -7.12 1.62 2.24
CA ILE A 125 -6.42 2.43 1.25
C ILE A 125 -6.95 2.17 -0.17
N ILE A 126 -7.24 0.92 -0.54
CA ILE A 126 -7.88 0.60 -1.83
C ILE A 126 -9.22 1.34 -1.96
N ALA A 127 -10.08 1.27 -0.95
CA ALA A 127 -11.36 1.97 -0.96
C ALA A 127 -11.22 3.51 -1.01
N THR A 128 -10.10 4.04 -0.53
CA THR A 128 -9.78 5.46 -0.66
C THR A 128 -9.38 5.81 -2.10
N LEU A 129 -8.57 4.97 -2.74
CA LEU A 129 -8.20 5.16 -4.15
C LEU A 129 -9.43 5.01 -5.07
N ASP A 130 -10.26 3.99 -4.86
CA ASP A 130 -11.50 3.78 -5.63
C ASP A 130 -12.41 5.02 -5.62
N ARG A 131 -12.58 5.64 -4.44
CA ARG A 131 -13.40 6.85 -4.30
C ARG A 131 -12.79 8.06 -4.99
N ALA A 132 -11.46 8.16 -5.02
CA ALA A 132 -10.78 9.27 -5.66
C ALA A 132 -10.78 9.14 -7.18
N LEU A 133 -10.65 7.92 -7.70
CA LEU A 133 -10.66 7.62 -9.14
C LEU A 133 -12.06 7.69 -9.76
N ALA A 134 -13.11 7.49 -8.96
CA ALA A 134 -14.50 7.58 -9.41
C ALA A 134 -15.09 9.01 -9.42
N ALA A 135 -14.34 10.03 -8.97
CA ALA A 135 -14.81 11.39 -8.72
C ALA A 135 -14.41 12.40 -9.80
#